data_AF-A0A6G7XQU0-F1
#
_entry.id   AF-A0A6G7XQU0-F1
#
_cell.length_a   1.000
_cell.length_b   1.000
_cell.length_c   1.000
_cell.angle_alpha   90.00
_cell.angle_beta   90.00
_cell.angle_gamma   90.00
#
_symmetry.space_group_name_H-M   'P 1'
#
loop_
_entity.id
_entity.type
_entity.pdbx_description
1 polymer ?
#
loop_
_entity_poly.entity_id
_entity_poly.type
_entity_poly.pdbx_seq_one_letter_code
_entity_poly.pdbx_strand_id
1 'polypeptide(L)'
;MSGLEPNAVPLRTDPMSLSAPKPQGLERWMDRRGSGPNRPPPTRWRDQVPQLLKRLLPDYDAQIDPIDLNSIARQLGAADIRYRAERMHGFTDWSARRPVIFLAFSRSDGRRRFTLGHEIGHIITSAHLDPHEDADSALLEAFARKPEIVCDVIAAELLLPRAYLAELAIPCRSLDEMRAASNQLRVSQSMLVTRLMAVDVPRVLLRMRRSASGQWIAVSRAGTKRDWKSDLDLEPKTQAALDQLGYRTTQLQVSVRRRGGITVHLAEARRSGQSEVLLYLDVEDGPVPQFDLHLAQPPDTARF
;
A
#
# COMPACT_ATOMS: atom_id res chain seq x y z
N MET A 1 51.38 39.58 1.69
CA MET A 1 49.89 39.61 1.75
C MET A 1 49.38 39.73 0.32
N SER A 2 49.03 38.61 -0.30
CA SER A 2 48.45 38.58 -1.64
C SER A 2 47.54 37.35 -1.70
N GLY A 3 46.23 37.61 -1.62
CA GLY A 3 45.17 36.61 -1.67
C GLY A 3 44.99 36.08 -3.08
N LEU A 4 44.80 34.76 -3.18
CA LEU A 4 44.32 34.08 -4.37
C LEU A 4 42.89 33.62 -4.08
N GLU A 5 41.92 34.24 -4.76
CA GLU A 5 40.54 33.76 -4.80
C GLU A 5 40.41 32.54 -5.73
N PRO A 6 39.60 31.53 -5.39
CA PRO A 6 39.31 30.43 -6.30
C PRO A 6 38.14 30.77 -7.24
N ASN A 7 38.38 30.55 -8.54
CA ASN A 7 37.39 30.62 -9.62
C ASN A 7 36.18 29.70 -9.34
N ALA A 8 35.00 30.29 -9.22
CA ALA A 8 33.73 29.57 -9.20
C ALA A 8 33.27 29.26 -10.64
N VAL A 9 33.16 27.97 -10.97
CA VAL A 9 32.55 27.48 -12.21
C VAL A 9 31.03 27.46 -12.03
N PRO A 10 30.23 28.07 -12.93
CA PRO A 10 28.78 28.06 -12.80
C PRO A 10 28.21 26.66 -13.15
N LEU A 11 27.51 26.05 -12.20
CA LEU A 11 26.72 24.85 -12.40
C LEU A 11 25.46 25.19 -13.22
N ARG A 12 25.48 24.87 -14.52
CA ARG A 12 24.26 24.77 -15.33
C ARG A 12 23.42 23.59 -14.82
N THR A 13 22.23 23.87 -14.32
CA THR A 13 21.22 22.87 -13.96
C THR A 13 20.09 22.94 -14.99
N ASP A 14 20.28 22.27 -16.12
CA ASP A 14 19.15 21.99 -17.01
C ASP A 14 18.32 20.85 -16.40
N PRO A 15 16.99 21.00 -16.22
CA PRO A 15 16.16 19.91 -15.74
C PRO A 15 16.04 18.85 -16.83
N MET A 16 16.84 17.78 -16.73
CA MET A 16 16.65 16.58 -17.56
C MET A 16 15.28 15.98 -17.24
N SER A 17 14.41 15.97 -18.25
CA SER A 17 13.16 15.20 -18.24
C SER A 17 13.49 13.71 -18.15
N LEU A 18 13.36 13.14 -16.95
CA LEU A 18 13.48 11.71 -16.68
C LEU A 18 12.19 11.00 -17.12
N SER A 19 11.95 10.93 -18.43
CA SER A 19 10.97 10.00 -18.97
C SER A 19 11.68 8.67 -19.20
N ALA A 20 11.32 7.62 -18.47
CA ALA A 20 11.79 6.27 -18.80
C ALA A 20 11.44 5.98 -20.27
N PRO A 21 12.32 5.35 -21.06
CA PRO A 21 11.98 4.95 -22.42
C PRO A 21 10.76 4.02 -22.35
N LYS A 22 9.67 4.42 -23.02
CA LYS A 22 8.52 3.52 -23.21
C LYS A 22 9.05 2.24 -23.88
N PRO A 23 8.63 1.04 -23.43
CA PRO A 23 9.01 -0.20 -24.10
C PRO A 23 8.61 -0.14 -25.58
N GLN A 24 9.61 -0.19 -26.46
CA GLN A 24 9.40 -0.19 -27.91
C GLN A 24 8.63 -1.47 -28.26
N GLY A 25 7.40 -1.34 -28.79
CA GLY A 25 6.58 -2.47 -29.23
C GLY A 25 5.17 -2.53 -28.62
N LEU A 26 4.94 -1.88 -27.47
CA LEU A 26 3.65 -1.93 -26.76
C LEU A 26 2.51 -1.26 -27.55
N GLU A 27 2.81 -0.17 -28.26
CA GLU A 27 1.83 0.63 -29.01
C GLU A 27 1.30 -0.11 -30.26
N ARG A 28 2.10 -1.01 -30.87
CA ARG A 28 1.67 -1.85 -32.01
C ARG A 28 0.87 -3.10 -31.61
N TRP A 29 0.76 -3.38 -30.32
CA TRP A 29 0.08 -4.57 -29.82
C TRP A 29 -1.42 -4.32 -29.51
N MET A 30 -1.81 -3.09 -29.16
CA MET A 30 -3.20 -2.76 -28.80
C MET A 30 -4.19 -2.85 -29.98
N ASP A 31 -3.74 -2.73 -31.23
CA ASP A 31 -4.61 -2.68 -32.42
C ASP A 31 -5.11 -4.04 -32.94
N ARG A 32 -4.65 -5.18 -32.38
CA ARG A 32 -4.82 -6.51 -33.02
C ARG A 32 -5.84 -7.49 -32.42
N ARG A 33 -6.62 -7.12 -31.40
CA ARG A 33 -7.56 -8.07 -30.79
C ARG A 33 -8.93 -8.11 -31.47
N GLY A 34 -9.14 -9.14 -32.30
CA GLY A 34 -10.47 -9.62 -32.69
C GLY A 34 -11.12 -10.46 -31.58
N SER A 35 -12.43 -10.30 -31.41
CA SER A 35 -13.27 -10.95 -30.40
C SER A 35 -13.78 -12.32 -30.87
N GLY A 36 -13.12 -13.41 -30.47
CA GLY A 36 -13.57 -14.79 -30.70
C GLY A 36 -14.52 -15.31 -29.59
N PRO A 37 -15.56 -16.10 -29.91
CA PRO A 37 -16.65 -16.46 -28.98
C PRO A 37 -16.33 -17.57 -27.96
N ASN A 38 -15.13 -18.16 -27.96
CA ASN A 38 -14.81 -19.34 -27.13
C ASN A 38 -13.67 -19.13 -26.12
N ARG A 39 -13.39 -17.88 -25.75
CA ARG A 39 -12.34 -17.56 -24.78
C ARG A 39 -12.90 -17.70 -23.35
N PRO A 40 -12.22 -18.43 -22.43
CA PRO A 40 -12.60 -18.40 -21.03
C PRO A 40 -12.67 -16.94 -20.54
N PRO A 41 -13.55 -16.62 -19.58
CA PRO A 41 -13.65 -15.26 -19.05
C PRO A 41 -12.25 -14.82 -18.62
N PRO A 42 -11.82 -13.60 -18.99
CA PRO A 42 -10.46 -13.16 -18.72
C PRO A 42 -10.23 -13.22 -17.21
N THR A 43 -9.22 -14.01 -16.80
CA THR A 43 -8.72 -13.99 -15.42
C THR A 43 -8.39 -12.54 -15.08
N ARG A 44 -8.76 -12.10 -13.86
CA ARG A 44 -8.37 -10.75 -13.44
C ARG A 44 -6.85 -10.73 -13.38
N TRP A 45 -6.23 -9.73 -13.98
CA TRP A 45 -4.76 -9.65 -14.06
C TRP A 45 -4.04 -9.78 -12.71
N ARG A 46 -4.70 -9.37 -11.61
CA ARG A 46 -4.16 -9.52 -10.25
C ARG A 46 -3.98 -10.97 -9.82
N ASP A 47 -4.77 -11.88 -10.38
CA ASP A 47 -4.69 -13.32 -10.05
C ASP A 47 -3.56 -14.02 -10.81
N GLN A 48 -2.95 -13.34 -11.79
CA GLN A 48 -1.77 -13.82 -12.53
C GLN A 48 -0.46 -13.48 -11.80
N VAL A 49 -0.47 -12.53 -10.86
CA VAL A 49 0.73 -12.10 -10.11
C VAL A 49 1.34 -13.24 -9.28
N PRO A 50 0.59 -14.02 -8.47
CA PRO A 50 1.17 -15.14 -7.73
C PRO A 50 1.83 -16.19 -8.65
N GLN A 51 1.23 -16.48 -9.80
CA GLN A 51 1.76 -17.44 -10.77
C GLN A 51 3.07 -16.94 -11.38
N LEU A 52 3.14 -15.65 -11.72
CA LEU A 52 4.37 -15.01 -12.17
C LEU A 52 5.46 -15.08 -11.11
N LEU A 53 5.13 -14.75 -9.85
CA LEU A 53 6.10 -14.81 -8.75
C LEU A 53 6.60 -16.24 -8.54
N LYS A 54 5.74 -17.24 -8.55
CA LYS A 54 6.12 -18.65 -8.42
C LYS A 54 7.02 -19.13 -9.58
N ARG A 55 6.77 -18.67 -10.81
CA ARG A 55 7.61 -18.95 -11.98
C ARG A 55 9.02 -18.39 -11.82
N LEU A 56 9.13 -17.16 -11.32
CA LEU A 56 10.42 -16.46 -11.18
C LEU A 56 11.18 -16.81 -9.89
N LEU A 57 10.44 -17.16 -8.84
CA LEU A 57 10.92 -17.41 -7.49
C LEU A 57 10.29 -18.71 -6.98
N PRO A 58 10.83 -19.90 -7.35
CA PRO A 58 10.21 -21.18 -7.03
C PRO A 58 9.95 -21.42 -5.54
N ASP A 59 10.80 -20.86 -4.67
CA ASP A 59 10.71 -20.99 -3.22
C ASP A 59 9.89 -19.89 -2.53
N TYR A 60 9.20 -19.05 -3.31
CA TYR A 60 8.38 -17.93 -2.81
C TYR A 60 7.31 -18.36 -1.81
N ASP A 61 6.67 -19.52 -2.03
CA ASP A 61 5.60 -20.03 -1.16
C ASP A 61 6.12 -20.63 0.17
N ALA A 62 7.43 -20.90 0.28
CA ALA A 62 8.03 -21.61 1.42
C ALA A 62 8.57 -20.68 2.53
N GLN A 63 8.56 -19.36 2.33
CA GLN A 63 9.14 -18.41 3.29
C GLN A 63 8.14 -17.95 4.36
N ILE A 64 8.39 -18.37 5.59
CA ILE A 64 7.61 -18.00 6.80
C ILE A 64 8.21 -16.78 7.52
N ASP A 65 9.46 -16.40 7.19
CA ASP A 65 10.18 -15.24 7.73
C ASP A 65 10.10 -14.04 6.75
N PRO A 66 10.26 -12.78 7.19
CA PRO A 66 10.19 -11.63 6.30
C PRO A 66 11.16 -11.77 5.13
N ILE A 67 10.58 -11.92 3.94
CA ILE A 67 11.28 -12.12 2.67
C ILE A 67 12.48 -11.18 2.50
N ASP A 68 13.63 -11.74 2.10
CA ASP A 68 14.83 -10.96 1.79
C ASP A 68 14.74 -10.36 0.38
N LEU A 69 14.12 -9.18 0.33
CA LEU A 69 13.96 -8.42 -0.90
C LEU A 69 15.30 -8.03 -1.55
N ASN A 70 16.41 -7.92 -0.81
CA ASN A 70 17.70 -7.57 -1.42
C ASN A 70 18.23 -8.74 -2.24
N SER A 71 18.12 -9.96 -1.71
CA SER A 71 18.47 -11.18 -2.44
C SER A 71 17.62 -11.33 -3.69
N ILE A 72 16.29 -11.16 -3.56
CA ILE A 72 15.35 -11.27 -4.68
C ILE A 72 15.64 -10.24 -5.77
N ALA A 73 15.86 -8.97 -5.41
CA ALA A 73 16.19 -7.94 -6.40
C ALA A 73 17.45 -8.31 -7.20
N ARG A 74 18.49 -8.83 -6.54
CA ARG A 74 19.73 -9.26 -7.20
C ARG A 74 19.52 -10.49 -8.07
N GLN A 75 18.77 -11.49 -7.59
CA GLN A 75 18.39 -12.68 -8.36
C GLN A 75 17.63 -12.29 -9.64
N LEU A 76 16.77 -11.28 -9.57
CA LEU A 76 16.00 -10.76 -10.71
C LEU A 76 16.79 -9.82 -11.63
N GLY A 77 18.06 -9.56 -11.33
CA GLY A 77 18.98 -8.85 -12.21
C GLY A 77 19.42 -7.46 -11.74
N ALA A 78 18.96 -6.98 -10.58
CA ALA A 78 19.47 -5.72 -10.01
C ALA A 78 20.97 -5.82 -9.73
N ALA A 79 21.74 -4.83 -10.18
CA ALA A 79 23.16 -4.74 -9.86
C ALA A 79 23.39 -4.35 -8.40
N ASP A 80 22.58 -3.42 -7.88
CA ASP A 80 22.79 -2.80 -6.58
C ASP A 80 21.50 -2.14 -6.05
N ILE A 81 21.46 -1.88 -4.74
CA ILE A 81 20.39 -1.16 -4.05
C ILE A 81 21.03 -0.06 -3.20
N ARG A 82 20.69 1.21 -3.48
CA ARG A 82 21.34 2.39 -2.92
C ARG A 82 20.36 3.28 -2.17
N TYR A 83 20.68 3.62 -0.93
CA TYR A 83 19.86 4.51 -0.11
C TYR A 83 20.23 5.98 -0.34
N ARG A 84 19.96 6.50 -1.54
CA ARG A 84 20.34 7.87 -1.95
C ARG A 84 19.24 8.62 -2.71
N ALA A 85 17.99 8.15 -2.70
CA ALA A 85 16.92 8.90 -3.36
C ALA A 85 16.51 10.12 -2.49
N GLU A 86 16.62 11.32 -3.05
CA GLU A 86 16.32 12.57 -2.33
C GLU A 86 14.92 13.11 -2.63
N ARG A 87 14.44 12.95 -3.86
CA ARG A 87 13.21 13.59 -4.35
C ARG A 87 11.98 12.69 -4.33
N MET A 88 12.18 11.37 -4.24
CA MET A 88 11.11 10.38 -4.27
C MET A 88 11.44 9.20 -3.35
N HIS A 89 10.44 8.37 -3.04
CA HIS A 89 10.63 7.26 -2.10
C HIS A 89 11.56 6.17 -2.63
N GLY A 90 11.52 5.92 -3.93
CA GLY A 90 12.44 5.04 -4.63
C GLY A 90 12.29 5.22 -6.13
N PHE A 91 13.27 4.74 -6.89
CA PHE A 91 13.20 4.61 -8.34
C PHE A 91 14.24 3.59 -8.82
N THR A 92 14.06 3.07 -10.03
CA THR A 92 15.00 2.17 -10.68
C THR A 92 15.69 2.87 -11.85
N ASP A 93 17.02 2.94 -11.80
CA ASP A 93 17.84 3.48 -12.89
C ASP A 93 18.27 2.35 -13.84
N TRP A 94 17.96 2.52 -15.12
CA TRP A 94 18.23 1.58 -16.20
C TRP A 94 19.38 2.02 -17.12
N SER A 95 20.10 3.09 -16.78
CA SER A 95 21.19 3.62 -17.60
C SER A 95 22.43 2.72 -17.65
N ALA A 96 22.60 1.83 -16.67
CA ALA A 96 23.67 0.86 -16.61
C ALA A 96 23.27 -0.48 -17.27
N ARG A 97 24.25 -1.37 -17.49
CA ARG A 97 24.02 -2.72 -18.05
C ARG A 97 23.00 -3.55 -17.24
N ARG A 98 22.85 -3.26 -15.95
CA ARG A 98 21.90 -3.90 -15.03
C ARG A 98 21.22 -2.80 -14.20
N PRO A 99 19.93 -2.94 -13.85
CA PRO A 99 19.21 -1.91 -13.11
C PRO A 99 19.84 -1.68 -11.73
N VAL A 100 19.83 -0.43 -11.28
CA VAL A 100 20.20 -0.03 -9.91
C VAL A 100 18.98 0.57 -9.23
N ILE A 101 18.60 0.01 -8.09
CA ILE A 101 17.46 0.52 -7.32
C ILE A 101 17.97 1.61 -6.38
N PHE A 102 17.34 2.77 -6.40
CA PHE A 102 17.57 3.85 -5.45
C PHE A 102 16.39 3.97 -4.51
N LEU A 103 16.64 4.05 -3.20
CA LEU A 103 15.63 4.21 -2.16
C LEU A 103 15.93 5.46 -1.34
N ALA A 104 14.88 6.12 -0.87
CA ALA A 104 15.00 7.16 0.15
C ALA A 104 15.19 6.49 1.51
N PHE A 105 15.90 7.18 2.40
CA PHE A 105 15.97 6.74 3.79
C PHE A 105 14.58 6.85 4.44
N SER A 106 14.08 5.74 4.97
CA SER A 106 12.80 5.70 5.70
C SER A 106 13.00 5.13 7.08
N ARG A 107 12.39 5.78 8.09
CA ARG A 107 12.34 5.26 9.47
C ARG A 107 11.36 4.10 9.63
N SER A 108 10.42 3.95 8.69
CA SER A 108 9.46 2.83 8.70
C SER A 108 10.03 1.69 7.87
N ASP A 109 10.38 0.59 8.54
CA ASP A 109 10.85 -0.63 7.87
C ASP A 109 9.82 -1.15 6.86
N GLY A 110 8.55 -1.22 7.24
CA GLY A 110 7.47 -1.63 6.34
C GLY A 110 7.32 -0.74 5.09
N ARG A 111 7.48 0.58 5.21
CA ARG A 111 7.47 1.49 4.05
C ARG A 111 8.67 1.26 3.15
N ARG A 112 9.86 1.17 3.73
CA ARG A 112 11.10 0.88 2.99
C ARG A 112 10.99 -0.44 2.21
N ARG A 113 10.52 -1.50 2.89
CA ARG A 113 10.30 -2.82 2.30
C ARG A 113 9.28 -2.75 1.17
N PHE A 114 8.15 -2.07 1.36
CA PHE A 114 7.15 -1.89 0.30
C PHE A 114 7.72 -1.15 -0.91
N THR A 115 8.47 -0.06 -0.70
CA THR A 115 9.12 0.66 -1.79
C THR A 115 10.13 -0.22 -2.53
N LEU A 116 10.97 -0.98 -1.83
CA LEU A 116 11.87 -1.92 -2.49
C LEU A 116 11.09 -3.00 -3.28
N GLY A 117 10.02 -3.54 -2.71
CA GLY A 117 9.12 -4.47 -3.41
C GLY A 117 8.49 -3.86 -4.67
N HIS A 118 8.15 -2.58 -4.63
CA HIS A 118 7.60 -1.83 -5.76
C HIS A 118 8.63 -1.69 -6.89
N GLU A 119 9.87 -1.33 -6.56
CA GLU A 119 10.97 -1.26 -7.53
C GLU A 119 11.32 -2.63 -8.11
N ILE A 120 11.26 -3.70 -7.31
CA ILE A 120 11.35 -5.08 -7.81
C ILE A 120 10.22 -5.37 -8.81
N GLY A 121 9.02 -4.86 -8.56
CA GLY A 121 7.90 -4.92 -9.50
C GLY A 121 8.27 -4.37 -10.87
N HIS A 122 8.91 -3.19 -10.93
CA HIS A 122 9.40 -2.62 -12.20
C HIS A 122 10.43 -3.50 -12.89
N ILE A 123 11.32 -4.16 -12.14
CA ILE A 123 12.30 -5.08 -12.71
C ILE A 123 11.60 -6.30 -13.33
N ILE A 124 10.68 -6.91 -12.58
CA ILE A 124 9.90 -8.06 -13.05
C ILE A 124 9.17 -7.72 -14.35
N THR A 125 8.44 -6.59 -14.36
CA THR A 125 7.60 -6.23 -15.50
C THR A 125 8.39 -5.76 -16.72
N SER A 126 9.60 -5.24 -16.55
CA SER A 126 10.42 -4.72 -17.66
C SER A 126 11.36 -5.77 -18.25
N ALA A 127 11.83 -6.72 -17.44
CA ALA A 127 12.82 -7.72 -17.86
C ALA A 127 12.26 -9.14 -18.03
N HIS A 128 11.11 -9.45 -17.41
CA HIS A 128 10.60 -10.84 -17.32
C HIS A 128 9.15 -11.01 -17.81
N LEU A 129 8.54 -9.95 -18.34
CA LEU A 129 7.31 -10.05 -19.13
C LEU A 129 7.67 -9.93 -20.60
N ASP A 130 7.59 -11.05 -21.32
CA ASP A 130 7.87 -11.09 -22.75
C ASP A 130 6.56 -10.84 -23.52
N PRO A 131 6.44 -9.78 -24.35
CA PRO A 131 5.24 -9.54 -25.15
C PRO A 131 4.86 -10.66 -26.12
N HIS A 132 5.79 -11.54 -26.48
CA HIS A 132 5.56 -12.69 -27.35
C HIS A 132 5.04 -13.90 -26.59
N GLU A 133 5.67 -14.24 -25.46
CA GLU A 133 5.25 -15.39 -24.63
C GLU A 133 4.00 -15.07 -23.80
N ASP A 134 3.88 -13.82 -23.33
CA ASP A 134 2.79 -13.32 -22.49
C ASP A 134 1.79 -12.48 -23.32
N ALA A 135 1.71 -12.68 -24.64
CA ALA A 135 0.91 -11.87 -25.57
C ALA A 135 -0.59 -11.81 -25.22
N ASP A 136 -1.10 -12.83 -24.53
CA ASP A 136 -2.49 -12.95 -24.07
C ASP A 136 -2.67 -12.64 -22.58
N SER A 137 -1.61 -12.19 -21.93
CA SER A 137 -1.59 -11.89 -20.51
C SER A 137 -2.38 -10.61 -20.19
N ALA A 138 -3.44 -10.76 -19.39
CA ALA A 138 -4.15 -9.64 -18.80
C ALA A 138 -3.23 -8.79 -17.91
N LEU A 139 -2.20 -9.39 -17.32
CA LEU A 139 -1.16 -8.69 -16.57
C LEU A 139 -0.30 -7.78 -17.45
N LEU A 140 0.10 -8.24 -18.63
CA LEU A 140 0.85 -7.39 -19.57
C LEU A 140 0.00 -6.20 -20.03
N GLU A 141 -1.28 -6.41 -20.32
CA GLU A 141 -2.22 -5.32 -20.64
C GLU A 141 -2.36 -4.33 -19.47
N ALA A 142 -2.51 -4.85 -18.25
CA ALA A 142 -2.64 -4.02 -17.06
C ALA A 142 -1.39 -3.20 -16.81
N PHE A 143 -0.20 -3.79 -16.99
CA PHE A 143 1.07 -3.10 -16.85
C PHE A 143 1.22 -1.99 -17.88
N ALA A 144 0.86 -2.24 -19.14
CA ALA A 144 0.87 -1.23 -20.20
C ALA A 144 0.03 0.01 -19.86
N ARG A 145 -1.09 -0.19 -19.16
CA ARG A 145 -2.05 0.89 -18.85
C ARG A 145 -1.81 1.53 -17.49
N LYS A 146 -1.33 0.77 -16.50
CA LYS A 146 -1.27 1.14 -15.08
C LYS A 146 -0.04 0.53 -14.39
N PRO A 147 1.18 0.85 -14.84
CA PRO A 147 2.41 0.20 -14.40
C PRO A 147 2.59 0.28 -12.88
N GLU A 148 2.42 1.47 -12.30
CA GLU A 148 2.53 1.72 -10.86
C GLU A 148 1.61 0.82 -10.01
N ILE A 149 0.37 0.62 -10.46
CA ILE A 149 -0.60 -0.22 -9.73
C ILE A 149 -0.21 -1.70 -9.82
N VAL A 150 0.37 -2.12 -10.94
CA VAL A 150 0.89 -3.48 -11.08
C VAL A 150 2.08 -3.68 -10.15
N CYS A 151 3.02 -2.73 -10.09
CA CYS A 151 4.16 -2.76 -9.17
C CYS A 151 3.70 -2.80 -7.70
N ASP A 152 2.70 -2.01 -7.32
CA ASP A 152 2.11 -2.06 -5.99
C ASP A 152 1.51 -3.44 -5.66
N VAL A 153 0.82 -4.08 -6.61
CA VAL A 153 0.26 -5.42 -6.41
C VAL A 153 1.35 -6.47 -6.29
N ILE A 154 2.40 -6.40 -7.11
CA ILE A 154 3.58 -7.29 -7.01
C ILE A 154 4.24 -7.11 -5.64
N ALA A 155 4.50 -5.89 -5.20
CA ALA A 155 5.08 -5.60 -3.90
C ALA A 155 4.21 -6.17 -2.76
N ALA A 156 2.89 -6.03 -2.87
CA ALA A 156 1.95 -6.54 -1.88
C ALA A 156 1.98 -8.07 -1.80
N GLU A 157 2.05 -8.73 -2.96
CA GLU A 157 2.06 -10.19 -3.08
C GLU A 157 3.41 -10.80 -2.66
N LEU A 158 4.53 -10.12 -2.93
CA LEU A 158 5.86 -10.51 -2.46
C LEU A 158 5.98 -10.46 -0.93
N LEU A 159 5.51 -9.37 -0.32
CA LEU A 159 5.70 -9.12 1.11
C LEU A 159 4.68 -9.84 2.00
N LEU A 160 3.46 -10.03 1.51
CA LEU A 160 2.40 -10.70 2.26
C LEU A 160 1.51 -11.50 1.31
N PRO A 161 1.95 -12.69 0.85
CA PRO A 161 1.23 -13.56 -0.07
C PRO A 161 -0.22 -13.81 0.35
N ARG A 162 -1.14 -13.88 -0.61
CA ARG A 162 -2.58 -14.06 -0.33
C ARG A 162 -2.83 -15.44 0.27
N ALA A 163 -2.19 -16.46 -0.31
CA ALA A 163 -2.25 -17.84 0.17
C ALA A 163 -1.78 -17.93 1.63
N TYR A 164 -0.61 -17.36 1.93
CA TYR A 164 -0.07 -17.34 3.29
C TYR A 164 -0.98 -16.60 4.27
N LEU A 165 -1.53 -15.45 3.88
CA LEU A 165 -2.42 -14.68 4.76
C LEU A 165 -3.70 -15.43 5.11
N ALA A 166 -4.25 -16.21 4.17
CA ALA A 166 -5.43 -17.04 4.41
C ALA A 166 -5.14 -18.16 5.43
N GLU A 167 -3.92 -18.70 5.44
CA GLU A 167 -3.49 -19.76 6.36
C GLU A 167 -3.18 -19.24 7.77
N LEU A 168 -2.62 -18.04 7.88
CA LEU A 168 -2.16 -17.49 9.16
C LEU A 168 -3.26 -17.22 10.19
N ALA A 169 -4.54 -17.19 9.78
CA ALA A 169 -5.69 -16.90 10.63
C ALA A 169 -5.45 -15.67 11.56
N ILE A 170 -4.79 -14.63 11.03
CA ILE A 170 -4.27 -13.54 11.86
C ILE A 170 -5.41 -12.92 12.67
N PRO A 171 -5.34 -12.96 14.03
CA PRO A 171 -6.27 -12.20 14.85
C PRO A 171 -5.94 -10.73 14.64
N CYS A 172 -6.71 -10.07 13.79
CA CYS A 172 -6.70 -8.63 13.58
C CYS A 172 -8.09 -8.11 13.95
N ARG A 173 -8.46 -8.31 15.22
CA ARG A 173 -9.76 -7.91 15.77
C ARG A 173 -9.69 -6.54 16.44
N SER A 174 -8.51 -6.17 16.92
CA SER A 174 -8.24 -4.85 17.51
C SER A 174 -7.11 -4.10 16.80
N LEU A 175 -7.01 -2.80 17.07
CA LEU A 175 -5.94 -1.94 16.57
C LEU A 175 -4.56 -2.36 17.11
N ASP A 176 -4.50 -2.83 18.35
CA ASP A 176 -3.26 -3.27 18.98
C ASP A 176 -2.82 -4.64 18.45
N GLU A 177 -3.75 -5.57 18.21
CA GLU A 177 -3.48 -6.84 17.51
C GLU A 177 -2.97 -6.59 16.08
N MET A 178 -3.66 -5.74 15.32
CA MET A 178 -3.25 -5.37 13.96
C MET A 178 -1.84 -4.74 13.95
N ARG A 179 -1.53 -3.91 14.94
CA ARG A 179 -0.18 -3.34 15.11
C ARG A 179 0.84 -4.43 15.38
N ALA A 180 0.58 -5.33 16.34
CA ALA A 180 1.48 -6.42 16.67
C ALA A 180 1.76 -7.31 15.44
N ALA A 181 0.71 -7.71 14.72
CA ALA A 181 0.82 -8.49 13.50
C ALA A 181 1.62 -7.76 12.41
N SER A 182 1.37 -6.47 12.17
CA SER A 182 2.12 -5.69 11.18
C SER A 182 3.61 -5.56 11.51
N ASN A 183 3.95 -5.46 12.80
CA ASN A 183 5.33 -5.41 13.27
C ASN A 183 6.02 -6.76 13.07
N GLN A 184 5.36 -7.87 13.44
CA GLN A 184 5.87 -9.22 13.25
C GLN A 184 6.13 -9.51 11.76
N LEU A 185 5.19 -9.17 10.90
CA LEU A 185 5.29 -9.34 9.44
C LEU A 185 6.20 -8.31 8.77
N ARG A 186 6.69 -7.30 9.52
CA ARG A 186 7.51 -6.19 9.02
C ARG A 186 6.88 -5.47 7.82
N VAL A 187 5.57 -5.25 7.87
CA VAL A 187 4.80 -4.50 6.87
C VAL A 187 4.14 -3.28 7.49
N SER A 188 3.66 -2.34 6.67
CA SER A 188 2.85 -1.24 7.20
C SER A 188 1.45 -1.73 7.59
N GLN A 189 0.84 -1.08 8.58
CA GLN A 189 -0.54 -1.33 8.98
C GLN A 189 -1.54 -1.20 7.81
N SER A 190 -1.36 -0.15 6.99
CA SER A 190 -2.19 0.07 5.80
C SER A 190 -2.06 -1.07 4.78
N MET A 191 -0.86 -1.63 4.62
CA MET A 191 -0.64 -2.77 3.75
C MET A 191 -1.32 -4.03 4.30
N LEU A 192 -1.12 -4.35 5.59
CA LEU A 192 -1.76 -5.50 6.24
C LEU A 192 -3.29 -5.43 6.07
N VAL A 193 -3.91 -4.30 6.38
CA VAL A 193 -5.36 -4.10 6.26
C VAL A 193 -5.83 -4.20 4.81
N THR A 194 -5.07 -3.68 3.84
CA THR A 194 -5.38 -3.84 2.41
C THR A 194 -5.31 -5.30 1.97
N ARG A 195 -4.39 -6.09 2.54
CA ARG A 195 -4.26 -7.52 2.24
C ARG A 195 -5.32 -8.37 2.92
N LEU A 196 -5.71 -8.05 4.14
CA LEU A 196 -6.86 -8.69 4.83
C LEU A 196 -8.14 -8.58 3.98
N MET A 197 -8.40 -7.39 3.43
CA MET A 197 -9.51 -7.20 2.49
C MET A 197 -9.40 -8.02 1.19
N ALA A 198 -8.19 -8.40 0.77
CA ALA A 198 -7.99 -9.22 -0.42
C ALA A 198 -8.21 -10.73 -0.16
N VAL A 199 -8.35 -11.13 1.10
CA VAL A 199 -8.70 -12.48 1.55
C VAL A 199 -10.03 -12.48 2.33
N ASP A 200 -10.91 -11.54 2.00
CA ASP A 200 -12.27 -11.43 2.53
C ASP A 200 -12.36 -11.27 4.07
N VAL A 201 -11.34 -10.67 4.69
CA VAL A 201 -11.38 -10.24 6.10
C VAL A 201 -11.67 -8.73 6.15
N PRO A 202 -12.94 -8.32 6.35
CA PRO A 202 -13.39 -6.94 6.14
C PRO A 202 -12.87 -6.00 7.22
N ARG A 203 -11.77 -5.30 6.94
CA ARG A 203 -11.16 -4.33 7.88
C ARG A 203 -10.84 -3.03 7.17
N VAL A 204 -11.08 -1.91 7.85
CA VAL A 204 -10.74 -0.57 7.35
C VAL A 204 -9.84 0.14 8.34
N LEU A 205 -8.80 0.80 7.80
CA LEU A 205 -7.94 1.67 8.58
C LEU A 205 -7.97 3.07 7.97
N LEU A 206 -8.40 4.04 8.77
CA LEU A 206 -8.43 5.45 8.39
C LEU A 206 -7.41 6.22 9.20
N ARG A 207 -6.53 6.96 8.52
CA ARG A 207 -5.76 8.02 9.18
C ARG A 207 -6.51 9.32 8.98
N MET A 208 -6.97 9.88 10.09
CA MET A 208 -7.69 11.14 10.16
C MET A 208 -6.72 12.25 10.53
N ARG A 209 -6.88 13.42 9.91
CA ARG A 209 -6.17 14.64 10.27
C ARG A 209 -7.16 15.77 10.49
N ARG A 210 -6.87 16.65 11.45
CA ARG A 210 -7.65 17.87 11.64
C ARG A 210 -7.31 18.89 10.55
N SER A 211 -8.32 19.36 9.83
CA SER A 211 -8.19 20.41 8.82
C SER A 211 -7.99 21.79 9.48
N ALA A 212 -7.65 22.80 8.68
CA ALA A 212 -7.59 24.19 9.14
C ALA A 212 -8.96 24.72 9.61
N SER A 213 -10.07 24.18 9.08
CA SER A 213 -11.43 24.49 9.52
C SER A 213 -11.85 23.74 10.79
N GLY A 214 -10.95 22.95 11.39
CA GLY A 214 -11.20 22.19 12.62
C GLY A 214 -11.87 20.83 12.42
N GLN A 215 -12.21 20.45 11.18
CA GLN A 215 -12.88 19.18 10.87
C GLN A 215 -11.88 18.03 10.73
N TRP A 216 -12.24 16.83 11.18
CA TRP A 216 -11.50 15.62 10.92
C TRP A 216 -11.77 15.12 9.50
N ILE A 217 -10.69 15.00 8.71
CA ILE A 217 -10.72 14.51 7.34
C ILE A 217 -9.82 13.27 7.19
N ALA A 218 -10.25 12.28 6.42
CA ALA A 218 -9.44 11.10 6.14
C ALA A 218 -8.33 11.45 5.14
N VAL A 219 -7.07 11.39 5.60
CA VAL A 219 -5.86 11.63 4.79
C VAL A 219 -5.23 10.33 4.30
N SER A 220 -5.64 9.19 4.84
CA SER A 220 -5.27 7.87 4.33
C SER A 220 -6.41 6.89 4.60
N ARG A 221 -6.59 5.95 3.66
CA ARG A 221 -7.68 4.97 3.67
C ARG A 221 -7.12 3.65 3.18
N ALA A 222 -7.08 2.66 4.05
CA ALA A 222 -6.69 1.29 3.71
C ALA A 222 -7.86 0.35 3.93
N GLY A 223 -7.96 -0.66 3.05
CA GLY A 223 -9.04 -1.64 3.09
C GLY A 223 -10.44 -1.11 2.72
N THR A 224 -10.55 0.07 2.12
CA THR A 224 -11.86 0.63 1.76
C THR A 224 -12.41 0.06 0.46
N LYS A 225 -13.73 -0.22 0.43
CA LYS A 225 -14.48 -0.54 -0.79
C LYS A 225 -14.51 0.69 -1.73
N ARG A 226 -14.78 0.49 -3.03
CA ARG A 226 -14.67 1.56 -4.05
C ARG A 226 -15.61 2.74 -3.78
N ASP A 227 -16.78 2.48 -3.22
CA ASP A 227 -17.81 3.43 -2.82
C ASP A 227 -17.39 4.34 -1.64
N TRP A 228 -16.37 3.98 -0.86
CA TRP A 228 -15.85 4.83 0.23
C TRP A 228 -14.86 5.88 -0.25
N LYS A 229 -14.39 5.80 -1.51
CA LYS A 229 -13.26 6.64 -1.97
C LYS A 229 -13.63 8.11 -2.20
N SER A 230 -14.88 8.44 -2.48
CA SER A 230 -15.30 9.82 -2.74
C SER A 230 -16.01 10.49 -1.55
N ASP A 231 -16.63 9.72 -0.65
CA ASP A 231 -17.72 10.25 0.19
C ASP A 231 -17.51 10.09 1.70
N LEU A 232 -16.28 9.86 2.20
CA LEU A 232 -16.08 9.62 3.63
C LEU A 232 -16.19 10.92 4.45
N ASP A 233 -17.42 11.32 4.74
CA ASP A 233 -17.75 12.38 5.68
C ASP A 233 -18.19 11.78 7.01
N LEU A 234 -17.61 12.29 8.09
CA LEU A 234 -18.00 11.94 9.44
C LEU A 234 -19.17 12.81 9.90
N GLU A 235 -20.19 12.20 10.48
CA GLU A 235 -21.28 12.93 11.12
C GLU A 235 -20.75 13.83 12.27
N PRO A 236 -21.44 14.95 12.57
CA PRO A 236 -21.03 15.89 13.64
C PRO A 236 -20.79 15.22 14.99
N LYS A 237 -21.59 14.19 15.34
CA LYS A 237 -21.40 13.43 16.59
C LYS A 237 -20.05 12.70 16.63
N THR A 238 -19.62 12.12 15.50
CA THR A 238 -18.33 11.44 15.41
C THR A 238 -17.20 12.46 15.43
N GLN A 239 -17.35 13.59 14.74
CA GLN A 239 -16.37 14.70 14.81
C GLN A 239 -16.12 15.14 16.27
N ALA A 240 -17.18 15.37 17.04
CA ALA A 240 -17.09 15.75 18.44
C ALA A 240 -16.47 14.66 19.32
N ALA A 241 -16.79 13.38 19.09
CA ALA A 241 -16.18 12.26 19.81
C ALA A 241 -14.65 12.18 19.57
N LEU A 242 -14.19 12.45 18.35
CA LEU A 242 -12.75 12.50 18.04
C LEU A 242 -12.03 13.68 18.72
N ASP A 243 -12.71 14.81 18.89
CA ASP A 243 -12.17 15.95 19.62
C ASP A 243 -11.92 15.63 21.11
N GLN A 244 -12.74 14.76 21.70
CA GLN A 244 -12.62 14.33 23.11
C GLN A 244 -11.67 13.14 23.30
N LEU A 245 -11.14 12.57 22.22
CA LEU A 245 -10.30 11.38 22.28
C LEU A 245 -8.97 11.66 22.98
N GLY A 246 -8.68 10.89 24.04
CA GLY A 246 -7.36 10.85 24.68
C GLY A 246 -6.31 10.07 23.89
N TYR A 247 -5.19 9.71 24.55
CA TYR A 247 -4.11 8.93 23.93
C TYR A 247 -4.25 7.41 24.07
N ARG A 248 -5.22 6.94 24.86
CA ARG A 248 -5.58 5.52 24.96
C ARG A 248 -6.42 5.10 23.74
N THR A 249 -6.37 3.81 23.42
CA THR A 249 -7.30 3.23 22.45
C THR A 249 -8.71 3.23 23.05
N THR A 250 -9.69 3.77 22.32
CA THR A 250 -11.08 3.87 22.76
C THR A 250 -12.00 3.33 21.67
N GLN A 251 -13.00 2.54 22.06
CA GLN A 251 -14.05 2.12 21.15
C GLN A 251 -15.10 3.23 20.99
N LEU A 252 -15.51 3.52 19.77
CA LEU A 252 -16.55 4.49 19.48
C LEU A 252 -17.35 4.12 18.22
N GLN A 253 -18.59 4.62 18.14
CA GLN A 253 -19.39 4.52 16.93
C GLN A 253 -18.98 5.61 15.92
N VAL A 254 -18.53 5.18 14.74
CA VAL A 254 -18.22 6.04 13.60
C VAL A 254 -19.40 6.02 12.65
N SER A 255 -20.06 7.16 12.47
CA SER A 255 -21.07 7.32 11.44
C SER A 255 -20.43 7.92 10.19
N VAL A 256 -20.47 7.14 9.11
CA VAL A 256 -19.92 7.48 7.80
C VAL A 256 -21.08 7.72 6.85
N ARG A 257 -21.14 8.93 6.28
CA ARG A 257 -22.10 9.24 5.20
C ARG A 257 -21.59 8.65 3.88
N ARG A 258 -22.49 8.12 3.04
CA ARG A 258 -22.18 7.58 1.71
C ARG A 258 -23.30 7.92 0.71
N ARG A 259 -23.07 7.65 -0.57
CA ARG A 259 -24.08 7.80 -1.66
C ARG A 259 -25.39 7.01 -1.49
N GLY A 260 -25.53 6.17 -0.46
CA GLY A 260 -26.75 5.42 -0.15
C GLY A 260 -27.35 5.71 1.24
N GLY A 261 -26.82 6.71 1.97
CA GLY A 261 -27.25 7.02 3.34
C GLY A 261 -26.10 7.00 4.34
N ILE A 262 -26.44 6.97 5.62
CA ILE A 262 -25.47 6.94 6.73
C ILE A 262 -25.31 5.50 7.20
N THR A 263 -24.07 5.03 7.25
CA THR A 263 -23.70 3.75 7.86
C THR A 263 -23.00 4.00 9.19
N VAL A 264 -23.37 3.27 10.23
CA VAL A 264 -22.68 3.30 11.52
C VAL A 264 -21.73 2.11 11.59
N HIS A 265 -20.56 2.27 12.19
CA HIS A 265 -19.58 1.21 12.41
C HIS A 265 -19.02 1.31 13.82
N LEU A 266 -18.72 0.17 14.43
CA LEU A 266 -17.87 0.14 15.62
C LEU A 266 -16.42 0.32 15.17
N ALA A 267 -15.70 1.23 15.83
CA ALA A 267 -14.29 1.47 15.55
C ALA A 267 -13.48 1.56 16.83
N GLU A 268 -12.25 1.09 16.76
CA GLU A 268 -11.22 1.48 17.72
C GLU A 268 -10.51 2.74 17.21
N ALA A 269 -10.44 3.75 18.05
CA ALA A 269 -9.81 5.02 17.77
C ALA A 269 -8.61 5.23 18.68
N ARG A 270 -7.50 5.72 18.12
CA ARG A 270 -6.32 6.11 18.90
C ARG A 270 -5.70 7.37 18.34
N ARG A 271 -5.49 8.35 19.20
CA ARG A 271 -4.78 9.59 18.85
C ARG A 271 -3.28 9.31 18.67
N SER A 272 -2.73 9.72 17.52
CA SER A 272 -1.28 9.64 17.24
C SER A 272 -0.57 10.98 17.41
N GLY A 273 -1.32 12.08 17.52
CA GLY A 273 -0.80 13.42 17.79
C GLY A 273 -1.93 14.43 18.08
N GLN A 274 -1.58 15.71 18.22
CA GLN A 274 -2.59 16.74 18.49
C GLN A 274 -3.62 16.91 17.36
N SER A 275 -3.24 16.59 16.13
CA SER A 275 -4.06 16.75 14.94
C SER A 275 -4.25 15.47 14.14
N GLU A 276 -3.89 14.30 14.70
CA GLU A 276 -3.97 13.01 14.01
C GLU A 276 -4.62 11.93 14.87
N VAL A 277 -5.54 11.18 14.25
CA VAL A 277 -6.22 10.03 14.84
C VAL A 277 -6.19 8.86 13.85
N LEU A 278 -5.98 7.66 14.38
CA LEU A 278 -6.12 6.42 13.65
C LEU A 278 -7.45 5.76 14.03
N LEU A 279 -8.27 5.43 13.04
CA LEU A 279 -9.52 4.67 13.22
C LEU A 279 -9.36 3.30 12.57
N TYR A 280 -9.67 2.26 13.33
CA TYR A 280 -9.71 0.88 12.86
C TYR A 280 -11.13 0.35 12.98
N LEU A 281 -11.73 0.01 11.85
CA LEU A 281 -13.14 -0.36 11.77
C LEU A 281 -13.26 -1.83 11.37
N ASP A 282 -14.15 -2.51 12.08
CA ASP A 282 -14.73 -3.76 11.60
C ASP A 282 -15.92 -3.43 10.69
N VAL A 283 -15.88 -3.90 9.43
CA VAL A 283 -16.89 -3.56 8.42
C VAL A 283 -17.65 -4.79 7.92
N GLU A 284 -17.82 -5.79 8.78
CA GLU A 284 -18.77 -6.88 8.53
C GLU A 284 -20.14 -6.31 8.14
N ASP A 285 -20.68 -6.81 7.02
CA ASP A 285 -21.98 -6.41 6.48
C ASP A 285 -23.07 -7.03 7.37
N GLY A 286 -23.35 -6.40 8.51
CA GLY A 286 -24.36 -6.82 9.49
C GLY A 286 -25.00 -5.64 10.23
N PRO A 287 -26.20 -5.80 10.81
CA PRO A 287 -26.83 -4.75 11.60
C PRO A 287 -25.91 -4.38 12.76
N VAL A 288 -25.53 -3.11 12.85
CA VAL A 288 -24.71 -2.61 13.95
C VAL A 288 -25.57 -2.65 15.21
N PRO A 289 -25.13 -3.32 16.28
CA PRO A 289 -25.86 -3.27 17.54
C PRO A 289 -25.99 -1.80 17.96
N GLN A 290 -27.22 -1.36 18.28
CA GLN A 290 -27.40 -0.03 18.86
C GLN A 290 -26.75 -0.05 20.25
N PHE A 291 -25.58 0.57 20.37
CA PHE A 291 -25.03 0.93 21.67
C PHE A 291 -25.45 2.35 21.98
N ASP A 292 -26.00 2.57 23.18
CA ASP A 292 -26.12 3.91 23.71
C ASP A 292 -24.71 4.50 23.84
N LEU A 293 -24.50 5.65 23.19
CA LEU A 293 -23.26 6.42 23.16
C LEU A 293 -23.00 7.07 24.53
N HIS A 294 -23.00 6.30 25.59
CA HIS A 294 -22.23 6.67 26.76
C HIS A 294 -20.79 6.29 26.42
N LEU A 295 -19.95 7.30 26.15
CA LEU A 295 -18.50 7.14 26.25
C LEU A 295 -18.28 6.36 27.55
N ALA A 296 -17.88 5.09 27.44
CA ALA A 296 -17.69 4.26 28.62
C ALA A 296 -16.77 5.05 29.54
N GLN A 297 -17.29 5.49 30.69
CA GLN A 297 -16.45 6.12 31.68
C GLN A 297 -15.31 5.13 31.93
N PRO A 298 -14.05 5.60 31.94
CA PRO A 298 -12.93 4.69 32.12
C PRO A 298 -13.21 3.82 33.35
N PRO A 299 -12.93 2.51 33.31
CA PRO A 299 -13.00 1.69 34.50
C PRO A 299 -12.18 2.42 35.56
N ASP A 300 -12.82 2.72 36.69
CA ASP A 300 -12.22 3.42 37.80
C ASP A 300 -11.00 2.60 38.20
N THR A 301 -9.81 3.05 37.77
CA THR A 301 -8.56 2.41 38.15
C THR A 301 -8.35 2.78 39.60
N ALA A 302 -9.04 2.05 40.48
CA ALA A 302 -8.79 2.04 41.89
C ALA A 302 -7.28 1.85 42.08
N ARG A 303 -6.71 2.79 42.81
CA ARG A 303 -5.31 2.85 43.22
C ARG A 303 -4.90 1.47 43.77
N PHE A 304 -4.00 0.81 43.06
CA PHE A 304 -3.11 -0.21 43.61
C PHE A 304 -1.68 0.29 43.42
#